data_AF-A0A2E5SLZ4-F1
#
_entry.id   AF-A0A2E5SLZ4-F1
#
_cell.length_a   1.000
_cell.length_b   1.000
_cell.length_c   1.000
_cell.angle_alpha   90.00
_cell.angle_beta   90.00
_cell.angle_gamma   90.00
#
_symmetry.space_group_name_H-M   'P 1'
#
loop_
_entity.id
_entity.type
_entity.pdbx_description
1 polymer ?
#
loop_
_entity_poly.entity_id
_entity_poly.type
_entity_poly.pdbx_seq_one_letter_code
_entity_poly.pdbx_strand_id
1 'polypeptide(L)'
;PLLDTIRRAHTFGLPLIRLDIRQEASRHAEAVAEMVDYLGLGDYLSWSEQERQAFLVKELQGRRPLVPRTWEPSESVGEVLATCEVVAQQTPEALGSYVISMASKPSDVLSVILLLRESGMKFPMRVVPLFETLDDLRGAPDSMSALYEVEWYREYCQGRQEVMIGYSDSSKDAGQLMAAWAQYQAQEKLTHVARQYGVHLTLFHGRGGTVGRGGGPANRAILSQPPGSVNGSFRITEQGEMIRFKFGLPRLAVQSLTLYTTAVIEATLAPPPQPEDSWRETMDWLTERSLKAYRDVVRENPDFVPYFRQVTPEQALGKLALGSRPARRKATGGVESLRAIPWIFAWTQMRLMLPSWLGSDVALEEAAQDHRLPVLREMMQGWPFFRTYVDMLEMVLAKADLRIASYYEQTLLDDDRLKALGESLRVRLQGCIERLLELKEQTDLLEGEPVFAHSMRVRNPYTDPLHYLQAELLRRDRESEGKGEVPELVERALKVTMAGIAAGMRNTG
;
A
#
# COMPACT_ATOMS: atom_id res chain seq x y z
N PRO A 1 -0.87 13.29 37.96
CA PRO A 1 0.27 14.03 37.35
C PRO A 1 1.53 13.19 37.16
N LEU A 2 2.12 12.61 38.22
CA LEU A 2 3.37 11.83 38.11
C LEU A 2 3.24 10.57 37.25
N LEU A 3 2.22 9.74 37.49
CA LEU A 3 1.97 8.52 36.72
C LEU A 3 1.80 8.80 35.21
N ASP A 4 1.08 9.88 34.86
CA ASP A 4 0.88 10.27 33.46
C ASP A 4 2.20 10.70 32.81
N THR A 5 3.07 11.39 33.55
CA THR A 5 4.41 11.74 33.07
C THR A 5 5.28 10.51 32.85
N ILE A 6 5.24 9.53 33.76
CA ILE A 6 5.96 8.26 33.59
C ILE A 6 5.47 7.54 32.33
N ARG A 7 4.15 7.44 32.14
CA ARG A 7 3.56 6.85 30.93
C ARG A 7 4.03 7.58 29.66
N ARG A 8 3.97 8.91 29.64
CA ARG A 8 4.45 9.73 28.52
C ARG A 8 5.94 9.50 28.24
N ALA A 9 6.77 9.41 29.28
CA ALA A 9 8.20 9.13 29.12
C ALA A 9 8.44 7.76 28.47
N HIS A 10 7.70 6.72 28.86
CA HIS A 10 7.79 5.40 28.22
C HIS A 10 7.18 5.35 26.81
N THR A 11 6.13 6.12 26.53
CA THR A 11 5.45 6.13 25.21
C THR A 11 6.22 6.94 24.17
N PHE A 12 6.70 8.13 24.54
CA PHE A 12 7.25 9.10 23.59
C PHE A 12 8.78 9.22 23.69
N GLY A 13 9.35 8.92 24.86
CA GLY A 13 10.77 9.14 25.13
C GLY A 13 11.19 10.62 24.98
N LEU A 14 12.50 10.83 24.89
CA LEU A 14 13.09 12.13 24.60
C LEU A 14 12.86 12.64 23.15
N PRO A 15 12.90 11.78 22.11
CA PRO A 15 12.76 12.26 20.73
C PRO A 15 11.30 12.52 20.32
N LEU A 16 10.33 12.28 21.22
CA LEU A 16 8.88 12.35 21.01
C LEU A 16 8.34 11.27 20.06
N ILE A 17 8.95 11.14 18.88
CA ILE A 17 8.67 10.16 17.85
C ILE A 17 9.98 9.55 17.34
N ARG A 18 9.94 8.28 16.96
CA ARG A 18 11.05 7.64 16.25
C ARG A 18 10.88 7.86 14.76
N LEU A 19 11.99 8.10 14.05
CA LEU A 19 11.97 8.32 12.61
C LEU A 19 12.28 7.01 11.88
N ASP A 20 11.39 6.63 10.96
CA ASP A 20 11.69 5.60 9.98
C ASP A 20 12.42 6.20 8.78
N ILE A 21 13.42 5.49 8.30
CA ILE A 21 14.15 5.80 7.08
C ILE A 21 13.63 4.86 6.00
N ARG A 22 13.45 5.35 4.77
CA ARG A 22 12.97 4.52 3.67
C ARG A 22 13.65 4.89 2.36
N GLN A 23 14.24 3.90 1.70
CA GLN A 23 14.87 4.02 0.37
C GLN A 23 14.57 2.78 -0.47
N GLU A 24 14.72 2.86 -1.79
CA GLU A 24 14.49 1.73 -2.71
C GLU A 24 15.72 0.80 -2.81
N ALA A 25 15.50 -0.52 -2.88
CA ALA A 25 16.56 -1.54 -2.94
C ALA A 25 17.58 -1.29 -4.06
N SER A 26 17.12 -0.83 -5.23
CA SER A 26 17.95 -0.49 -6.40
C SER A 26 19.06 0.51 -6.05
N ARG A 27 18.77 1.52 -5.22
CA ARG A 27 19.73 2.54 -4.79
C ARG A 27 20.85 1.98 -3.91
N HIS A 28 20.52 0.98 -3.09
CA HIS A 28 21.52 0.28 -2.28
C HIS A 28 22.39 -0.63 -3.14
N ALA A 29 21.78 -1.35 -4.08
CA ALA A 29 22.51 -2.19 -5.02
C ALA A 29 23.48 -1.36 -5.89
N GLU A 30 23.05 -0.19 -6.38
CA GLU A 30 23.89 0.77 -7.09
C GLU A 30 25.07 1.25 -6.22
N ALA A 31 24.81 1.61 -4.96
CA ALA A 31 25.86 2.05 -4.03
C ALA A 31 26.91 0.96 -3.74
N VAL A 32 26.45 -0.28 -3.53
CA VAL A 32 27.37 -1.42 -3.35
C VAL A 32 28.12 -1.72 -4.64
N ALA A 33 27.45 -1.65 -5.80
CA ALA A 33 28.08 -1.91 -7.09
C ALA A 33 29.17 -0.91 -7.44
N GLU A 34 28.91 0.38 -7.28
CA GLU A 34 29.90 1.43 -7.55
C GLU A 34 31.11 1.30 -6.63
N MET A 35 30.89 0.93 -5.36
CA MET A 35 31.98 0.65 -4.42
C MET A 35 32.80 -0.59 -4.81
N VAL A 36 32.15 -1.68 -5.22
CA VAL A 36 32.81 -2.92 -5.67
C VAL A 36 33.62 -2.69 -6.94
N ASP A 37 33.08 -1.94 -7.90
CA ASP A 37 33.76 -1.56 -9.15
C ASP A 37 34.99 -0.69 -8.87
N TYR A 38 34.85 0.35 -8.04
CA TYR A 38 35.97 1.20 -7.65
C TYR A 38 37.13 0.43 -7.00
N LEU A 39 36.80 -0.60 -6.20
CA LEU A 39 37.80 -1.46 -5.55
C LEU A 39 38.41 -2.52 -6.50
N GLY A 40 37.94 -2.60 -7.75
CA GLY A 40 38.37 -3.60 -8.72
C GLY A 40 37.95 -5.03 -8.34
N LEU A 41 36.84 -5.18 -7.61
CA LEU A 41 36.36 -6.47 -7.10
C LEU A 41 35.36 -7.16 -8.04
N GLY A 42 34.83 -6.45 -9.05
CA GLY A 42 33.96 -6.98 -10.09
C GLY A 42 32.72 -6.11 -10.36
N ASP A 43 31.72 -6.70 -11.01
CA ASP A 43 30.42 -6.06 -11.26
C ASP A 43 29.33 -6.72 -10.40
N TYR A 44 29.04 -6.12 -9.26
CA TYR A 44 28.05 -6.60 -8.30
C TYR A 44 26.65 -6.79 -8.91
N LEU A 45 26.26 -5.95 -9.90
CA LEU A 45 24.95 -6.04 -10.51
C LEU A 45 24.83 -7.25 -11.45
N SER A 46 25.96 -7.73 -12.00
CA SER A 46 25.99 -8.95 -12.80
C SER A 46 25.99 -10.25 -11.99
N TRP A 47 26.32 -10.19 -10.69
CA TRP A 47 26.42 -11.36 -9.82
C TRP A 47 25.06 -12.02 -9.57
N SER A 48 25.09 -13.34 -9.43
CA SER A 48 23.97 -14.12 -8.92
C SER A 48 23.65 -13.75 -7.47
N GLU A 49 22.43 -14.05 -7.03
CA GLU A 49 22.02 -13.77 -5.65
C GLU A 49 22.92 -14.49 -4.62
N GLN A 50 23.36 -15.71 -4.91
CA GLN A 50 24.29 -16.45 -4.05
C GLN A 50 25.66 -15.76 -3.95
N GLU A 51 26.20 -15.27 -5.08
CA GLU A 51 27.47 -14.53 -5.10
C GLU A 51 27.37 -13.21 -4.32
N ARG A 52 26.27 -12.47 -4.48
CA ARG A 52 26.00 -11.25 -3.71
C ARG A 52 25.94 -11.54 -2.21
N GLN A 53 25.17 -12.54 -1.79
CA GLN A 53 25.10 -12.92 -0.38
C GLN A 53 26.47 -13.34 0.17
N ALA A 54 27.21 -14.18 -0.56
CA ALA A 54 28.53 -14.63 -0.14
C ALA A 54 29.51 -13.44 0.05
N PHE A 55 29.51 -12.49 -0.89
CA PHE A 55 30.29 -11.26 -0.77
C PHE A 55 29.86 -10.43 0.44
N LEU A 56 28.57 -10.13 0.57
CA LEU A 56 28.05 -9.28 1.65
C LEU A 56 28.33 -9.89 3.02
N VAL A 57 28.09 -11.20 3.20
CA VAL A 57 28.35 -11.89 4.47
C VAL A 57 29.83 -11.90 4.81
N LYS A 58 30.70 -12.17 3.82
CA LYS A 58 32.16 -12.12 4.01
C LYS A 58 32.60 -10.74 4.47
N GLU A 59 32.13 -9.69 3.80
CA GLU A 59 32.48 -8.32 4.18
C GLU A 59 31.90 -7.96 5.54
N LEU A 60 30.66 -8.36 5.86
CA LEU A 60 29.97 -8.15 7.14
C LEU A 60 30.69 -8.83 8.34
N GLN A 61 31.30 -10.00 8.12
CA GLN A 61 32.15 -10.68 9.10
C GLN A 61 33.55 -10.05 9.21
N GLY A 62 34.00 -9.41 8.12
CA GLY A 62 35.28 -8.71 8.06
C GLY A 62 35.36 -7.52 9.01
N ARG A 63 36.60 -7.14 9.36
CA ARG A 63 36.91 -5.95 10.18
C ARG A 63 37.61 -4.84 9.39
N ARG A 64 37.89 -5.09 8.11
CA ARG A 64 38.53 -4.14 7.22
C ARG A 64 37.46 -3.15 6.73
N PRO A 65 37.70 -1.82 6.79
CA PRO A 65 36.83 -0.85 6.15
C PRO A 65 36.81 -1.05 4.63
N LEU A 66 35.61 -1.02 4.06
CA LEU A 66 35.37 -1.22 2.64
C LEU A 66 35.24 0.11 1.89
N VAL A 67 34.59 1.12 2.49
CA VAL A 67 34.43 2.45 1.85
C VAL A 67 35.78 3.20 1.82
N PRO A 68 36.32 3.52 0.64
CA PRO A 68 37.58 4.24 0.52
C PRO A 68 37.44 5.71 0.92
N ARG A 69 38.40 6.24 1.68
CA ARG A 69 38.35 7.63 2.19
C ARG A 69 38.45 8.71 1.11
N THR A 70 39.00 8.36 -0.05
CA THR A 70 39.25 9.29 -1.18
C THR A 70 38.38 8.96 -2.39
N TRP A 71 37.35 8.11 -2.22
CA TRP A 71 36.42 7.80 -3.29
C TRP A 71 35.41 8.94 -3.44
N GLU A 72 35.23 9.41 -4.68
CA GLU A 72 34.19 10.37 -5.05
C GLU A 72 33.03 9.60 -5.71
N PRO A 73 31.94 9.32 -4.99
CA PRO A 73 30.80 8.60 -5.54
C PRO A 73 30.00 9.48 -6.49
N SER A 74 29.21 8.86 -7.37
CA SER A 74 28.15 9.54 -8.11
C SER A 74 27.17 10.26 -7.17
N GLU A 75 26.50 11.31 -7.65
CA GLU A 75 25.55 12.08 -6.82
C GLU A 75 24.48 11.19 -6.17
N SER A 76 23.98 10.19 -6.91
CA SER A 76 23.02 9.21 -6.44
C SER A 76 23.55 8.36 -5.29
N VAL A 77 24.78 7.86 -5.41
CA VAL A 77 25.40 7.01 -4.38
C VAL A 77 25.85 7.84 -3.18
N GLY A 78 26.36 9.05 -3.43
CA GLY A 78 26.70 10.03 -2.41
C GLY A 78 25.51 10.36 -1.49
N GLU A 79 24.30 10.51 -2.03
CA GLU A 79 23.09 10.70 -1.22
C GLU A 79 22.81 9.49 -0.31
N VAL A 80 22.91 8.26 -0.82
CA VAL A 80 22.69 7.04 -0.03
C VAL A 80 23.68 6.94 1.12
N LEU A 81 24.96 7.19 0.85
CA LEU A 81 26.03 7.16 1.86
C LEU A 81 25.87 8.27 2.90
N ALA A 82 25.56 9.49 2.47
CA ALA A 82 25.30 10.62 3.37
C ALA A 82 24.10 10.34 4.28
N THR A 83 23.02 9.76 3.75
CA THR A 83 21.87 9.33 4.54
C THR A 83 22.28 8.26 5.56
N CYS A 84 23.08 7.25 5.18
CA CYS A 84 23.56 6.23 6.11
C CYS A 84 24.47 6.80 7.21
N GLU A 85 25.31 7.79 6.88
CA GLU A 85 26.16 8.50 7.85
C GLU A 85 25.32 9.28 8.87
N VAL A 86 24.31 10.04 8.42
CA VAL A 86 23.39 10.74 9.32
C VAL A 86 22.69 9.75 10.25
N VAL A 87 22.25 8.61 9.72
CA VAL A 87 21.58 7.55 10.49
C VAL A 87 22.53 6.93 11.52
N ALA A 88 23.78 6.64 11.15
CA ALA A 88 24.80 6.08 12.05
C ALA A 88 25.21 7.03 13.19
N GLN A 89 25.03 8.34 13.01
CA GLN A 89 25.28 9.35 14.06
C GLN A 89 24.13 9.47 15.08
N GLN A 90 22.96 8.88 14.82
CA GLN A 90 21.81 8.96 15.73
C GLN A 90 21.83 7.90 16.83
N THR A 91 21.05 8.12 17.89
CA THR A 91 20.86 7.14 18.95
C THR A 91 19.76 6.13 18.58
N PRO A 92 19.78 4.90 19.16
CA PRO A 92 18.73 3.90 18.91
C PRO A 92 17.31 4.39 19.23
N GLU A 93 17.15 5.31 20.18
CA GLU A 93 15.86 5.83 20.59
C GLU A 93 15.25 6.79 19.56
N ALA A 94 16.09 7.46 18.76
CA ALA A 94 15.64 8.39 17.71
C ALA A 94 15.18 7.66 16.43
N LEU A 95 15.61 6.41 16.24
CA LEU A 95 15.38 5.65 15.02
C LEU A 95 14.31 4.57 15.21
N GLY A 96 13.43 4.44 14.21
CA GLY A 96 12.45 3.37 14.13
C GLY A 96 13.00 2.20 13.33
N SER A 97 12.82 2.24 12.02
CA SER A 97 13.23 1.19 11.08
C SER A 97 13.84 1.77 9.82
N TYR A 98 14.72 1.00 9.18
CA TYR A 98 15.19 1.26 7.84
C TYR A 98 14.41 0.37 6.88
N VAL A 99 13.41 0.94 6.21
CA VAL A 99 12.52 0.25 5.28
C VAL A 99 13.12 0.23 3.87
N ILE A 100 13.18 -0.95 3.26
CA ILE A 100 13.68 -1.15 1.90
C ILE A 100 12.49 -1.34 0.97
N SER A 101 12.20 -0.35 0.14
CA SER A 101 11.14 -0.42 -0.88
C SER A 101 11.58 -1.30 -2.04
N MET A 102 10.62 -1.97 -2.70
CA MET A 102 10.89 -2.91 -3.80
C MET A 102 11.92 -3.98 -3.38
N ALA A 103 11.84 -4.46 -2.14
CA ALA A 103 12.68 -5.56 -1.68
C ALA A 103 12.18 -6.88 -2.28
N SER A 104 13.10 -7.73 -2.71
CA SER A 104 12.79 -9.00 -3.38
C SER A 104 13.73 -10.14 -2.98
N LYS A 105 14.95 -9.84 -2.52
CA LYS A 105 15.99 -10.83 -2.24
C LYS A 105 16.69 -10.58 -0.90
N PRO A 106 17.33 -11.61 -0.30
CA PRO A 106 18.14 -11.45 0.92
C PRO A 106 19.25 -10.40 0.79
N SER A 107 19.87 -10.31 -0.39
CA SER A 107 20.94 -9.35 -0.68
C SER A 107 20.50 -7.90 -0.50
N ASP A 108 19.22 -7.57 -0.68
CA ASP A 108 18.68 -6.21 -0.46
C ASP A 108 18.83 -5.79 1.02
N VAL A 109 18.47 -6.70 1.94
CA VAL A 109 18.60 -6.48 3.40
C VAL A 109 20.06 -6.38 3.81
N LEU A 110 20.89 -7.32 3.34
CA LEU A 110 22.31 -7.38 3.69
C LEU A 110 23.08 -6.16 3.16
N SER A 111 22.72 -5.65 1.98
CA SER A 111 23.34 -4.45 1.38
C SER A 111 23.16 -3.22 2.27
N VAL A 112 21.95 -2.99 2.79
CA VAL A 112 21.69 -1.89 3.72
C VAL A 112 22.48 -2.03 5.01
N ILE A 113 22.55 -3.24 5.57
CA ILE A 113 23.30 -3.49 6.80
C ILE A 113 24.79 -3.21 6.59
N LEU A 114 25.35 -3.62 5.45
CA LEU A 114 26.73 -3.34 5.07
C LEU A 114 26.96 -1.82 4.98
N LEU A 115 26.13 -1.09 4.23
CA LEU A 115 26.25 0.36 4.07
C LEU A 115 26.17 1.10 5.41
N LEU A 116 25.21 0.74 6.28
CA LEU A 116 25.09 1.33 7.61
C LEU A 116 26.33 1.06 8.48
N ARG A 117 26.87 -0.16 8.44
CA ARG A 117 28.09 -0.51 9.16
C ARG A 117 29.27 0.31 8.67
N GLU A 118 29.46 0.43 7.36
CA GLU A 118 30.53 1.22 6.76
C GLU A 118 30.40 2.72 7.09
N SER A 119 29.18 3.21 7.24
CA SER A 119 28.89 4.57 7.73
C SER A 119 29.08 4.75 9.24
N GLY A 120 29.51 3.72 9.97
CA GLY A 120 29.88 3.80 11.38
C GLY A 120 28.75 3.45 12.37
N MET A 121 27.69 2.76 11.92
CA MET A 121 26.60 2.32 12.79
C MET A 121 27.12 1.40 13.91
N LYS A 122 26.76 1.70 15.16
CA LYS A 122 27.31 1.03 16.36
C LYS A 122 26.38 0.00 17.01
N PHE A 123 25.16 -0.12 16.52
CA PHE A 123 24.13 -1.02 17.05
C PHE A 123 23.34 -1.63 15.89
N PRO A 124 22.71 -2.80 16.06
CA PRO A 124 21.92 -3.42 14.99
C PRO A 124 20.69 -2.57 14.69
N MET A 125 20.70 -1.91 13.54
CA MET A 125 19.56 -1.16 13.03
C MET A 125 18.48 -2.14 12.51
N ARG A 126 17.22 -1.90 12.83
CA ARG A 126 16.11 -2.73 12.33
C ARG A 126 15.90 -2.46 10.83
N VAL A 127 16.39 -3.36 10.00
CA VAL A 127 16.21 -3.32 8.53
C VAL A 127 14.98 -4.15 8.14
N VAL A 128 14.08 -3.53 7.40
CA VAL A 128 12.72 -4.03 7.14
C VAL A 128 12.49 -4.11 5.62
N PRO A 129 12.45 -5.32 5.02
CA PRO A 129 12.05 -5.45 3.63
C PRO A 129 10.56 -5.10 3.47
N LEU A 130 10.25 -4.30 2.46
CA LEU A 130 8.89 -4.02 2.00
C LEU A 130 8.63 -4.80 0.71
N PHE A 131 7.78 -5.83 0.81
CA PHE A 131 7.30 -6.59 -0.34
C PHE A 131 6.03 -5.90 -0.88
N GLU A 132 6.11 -5.34 -2.09
CA GLU A 132 5.08 -4.45 -2.63
C GLU A 132 4.48 -4.87 -3.98
N THR A 133 5.06 -5.83 -4.70
CA THR A 133 4.45 -6.42 -5.92
C THR A 133 3.85 -7.81 -5.65
N LEU A 134 3.04 -8.34 -6.57
CA LEU A 134 2.48 -9.69 -6.43
C LEU A 134 3.58 -10.76 -6.36
N ASP A 135 4.60 -10.63 -7.21
CA ASP A 135 5.70 -11.60 -7.27
C ASP A 135 6.57 -11.53 -6.02
N ASP A 136 6.82 -10.31 -5.51
CA ASP A 136 7.54 -10.10 -4.24
C ASP A 136 6.79 -10.72 -3.06
N LEU A 137 5.46 -10.53 -2.97
CA LEU A 137 4.65 -11.13 -1.91
C LEU A 137 4.68 -12.67 -1.95
N ARG A 138 4.64 -13.24 -3.17
CA ARG A 138 4.73 -14.70 -3.36
C ARG A 138 6.13 -15.24 -3.00
N GLY A 139 7.18 -14.50 -3.33
CA GLY A 139 8.57 -14.86 -3.03
C GLY A 139 9.06 -14.49 -1.62
N ALA A 140 8.30 -13.68 -0.87
CA ALA A 140 8.68 -13.21 0.45
C ALA A 140 9.04 -14.32 1.46
N PRO A 141 8.26 -15.43 1.57
CA PRO A 141 8.61 -16.52 2.49
C PRO A 141 9.95 -17.16 2.16
N ASP A 142 10.22 -17.42 0.88
CA ASP A 142 11.47 -18.04 0.42
C ASP A 142 12.65 -17.10 0.64
N SER A 143 12.49 -15.81 0.32
CA SER A 143 13.50 -14.78 0.58
C SER A 143 13.83 -14.68 2.07
N MET A 144 12.82 -14.67 2.94
CA MET A 144 13.05 -14.59 4.39
C MET A 144 13.64 -15.88 4.95
N SER A 145 13.23 -17.06 4.45
CA SER A 145 13.85 -18.34 4.83
C SER A 145 15.34 -18.35 4.47
N ALA A 146 15.70 -17.99 3.23
CA ALA A 146 17.08 -17.90 2.80
C ALA A 146 17.90 -16.90 3.64
N LEU A 147 17.30 -15.76 4.00
CA LEU A 147 17.94 -14.78 4.87
C LEU A 147 18.14 -15.32 6.30
N TYR A 148 17.19 -16.09 6.84
CA TYR A 148 17.33 -16.74 8.13
C TYR A 148 18.29 -17.93 8.11
N GLU A 149 18.57 -18.56 6.96
CA GLU A 149 19.61 -19.59 6.84
C GLU A 149 21.01 -19.02 7.08
N VAL A 150 21.23 -17.73 6.76
CA VAL A 150 22.47 -17.01 7.05
C VAL A 150 22.66 -16.85 8.56
N GLU A 151 23.58 -17.62 9.13
CA GLU A 151 23.87 -17.63 10.57
C GLU A 151 24.21 -16.24 11.11
N TRP A 152 25.06 -15.51 10.40
CA TRP A 152 25.43 -14.13 10.74
C TRP A 152 24.20 -13.22 10.89
N TYR A 153 23.20 -13.39 10.02
CA TYR A 153 21.99 -12.57 10.08
C TYR A 153 21.11 -12.92 11.28
N ARG A 154 21.00 -14.20 11.66
CA ARG A 154 20.26 -14.60 12.87
C ARG A 154 20.87 -13.98 14.14
N GLU A 155 22.19 -13.89 14.19
CA GLU A 155 22.89 -13.17 15.27
C GLU A 155 22.58 -11.67 15.23
N TYR A 156 22.61 -11.06 14.04
CA TYR A 156 22.30 -9.64 13.85
C TYR A 156 20.88 -9.28 14.27
N CYS A 157 19.88 -10.07 13.87
CA CYS A 157 18.46 -9.78 14.12
C CYS A 157 18.01 -10.13 15.55
N GLN A 158 18.83 -10.84 16.33
CA GLN A 158 18.59 -11.16 17.74
C GLN A 158 17.20 -11.77 18.00
N GLY A 159 16.77 -12.67 17.11
CA GLY A 159 15.47 -13.33 17.22
C GLY A 159 14.25 -12.43 16.97
N ARG A 160 14.43 -11.23 16.39
CA ARG A 160 13.32 -10.32 16.05
C ARG A 160 13.45 -9.86 14.61
N GLN A 161 12.37 -9.96 13.85
CA GLN A 161 12.31 -9.41 12.49
C GLN A 161 11.04 -8.61 12.29
N GLU A 162 11.14 -7.55 11.51
CA GLU A 162 9.96 -6.85 11.01
C GLU A 162 9.92 -6.92 9.48
N VAL A 163 8.75 -7.18 8.92
CA VAL A 163 8.51 -7.20 7.48
C VAL A 163 7.37 -6.27 7.16
N MET A 164 7.55 -5.38 6.18
CA MET A 164 6.50 -4.47 5.76
C MET A 164 5.73 -5.06 4.58
N ILE A 165 4.40 -4.99 4.64
CA ILE A 165 3.50 -5.46 3.58
C ILE A 165 2.94 -4.26 2.83
N GLY A 166 3.20 -4.21 1.52
CA GLY A 166 2.68 -3.19 0.62
C GLY A 166 1.25 -3.51 0.19
N TYR A 167 0.30 -2.63 0.54
CA TYR A 167 -1.10 -2.82 0.12
C TYR A 167 -1.39 -2.17 -1.23
N SER A 168 -1.29 -0.84 -1.25
CA SER A 168 -1.71 -0.04 -2.42
C SER A 168 -0.91 -0.34 -3.69
N ASP A 169 0.39 -0.63 -3.56
CA ASP A 169 1.25 -0.93 -4.71
C ASP A 169 0.93 -2.32 -5.29
N SER A 170 0.65 -3.33 -4.47
CA SER A 170 0.24 -4.66 -4.94
C SER A 170 -1.14 -4.63 -5.61
N SER A 171 -2.08 -3.85 -5.07
CA SER A 171 -3.39 -3.66 -5.70
C SER A 171 -3.31 -2.93 -7.05
N LYS A 172 -2.35 -2.02 -7.22
CA LYS A 172 -2.06 -1.40 -8.52
C LYS A 172 -1.42 -2.39 -9.50
N ASP A 173 -0.65 -3.35 -9.00
CA ASP A 173 0.02 -4.37 -9.80
C ASP A 173 -0.96 -5.45 -10.31
N ALA A 174 -1.88 -5.88 -9.44
CA ALA A 174 -2.65 -7.12 -9.62
C ALA A 174 -4.17 -6.99 -9.43
N GLY A 175 -4.67 -5.81 -9.06
CA GLY A 175 -6.07 -5.63 -8.62
C GLY A 175 -6.27 -5.97 -7.14
N GLN A 176 -7.28 -5.37 -6.53
CA GLN A 176 -7.49 -5.42 -5.07
C GLN A 176 -7.76 -6.83 -4.53
N LEU A 177 -8.55 -7.66 -5.22
CA LEU A 177 -8.89 -9.02 -4.77
C LEU A 177 -7.66 -9.92 -4.74
N MET A 178 -6.91 -9.99 -5.84
CA MET A 178 -5.67 -10.77 -5.92
C MET A 178 -4.63 -10.28 -4.92
N ALA A 179 -4.46 -8.96 -4.78
CA ALA A 179 -3.51 -8.39 -3.82
C ALA A 179 -3.87 -8.76 -2.37
N ALA A 180 -5.15 -8.64 -1.97
CA ALA A 180 -5.60 -9.00 -0.63
C ALA A 180 -5.35 -10.48 -0.32
N TRP A 181 -5.60 -11.37 -1.29
CA TRP A 181 -5.36 -12.80 -1.12
C TRP A 181 -3.88 -13.14 -1.03
N ALA A 182 -3.06 -12.60 -1.93
CA ALA A 182 -1.60 -12.77 -1.90
C ALA A 182 -1.00 -12.27 -0.58
N GLN A 183 -1.50 -11.15 -0.03
CA GLN A 183 -1.08 -10.64 1.27
C GLN A 183 -1.46 -11.57 2.42
N TYR A 184 -2.66 -12.17 2.39
CA TYR A 184 -3.07 -13.14 3.40
C TYR A 184 -2.13 -14.34 3.39
N GLN A 185 -1.91 -14.93 2.21
CA GLN A 185 -1.02 -16.08 2.03
C GLN A 185 0.43 -15.76 2.42
N ALA A 186 0.95 -14.60 2.01
CA ALA A 186 2.31 -14.17 2.34
C ALA A 186 2.50 -14.03 3.85
N GLN A 187 1.56 -13.38 4.55
CA GLN A 187 1.63 -13.21 6.00
C GLN A 187 1.54 -14.55 6.74
N GLU A 188 0.67 -15.46 6.31
CA GLU A 188 0.56 -16.80 6.87
C GLU A 188 1.88 -17.58 6.73
N LYS A 189 2.44 -17.59 5.53
CA LYS A 189 3.72 -18.28 5.23
C LYS A 189 4.92 -17.64 5.94
N LEU A 190 5.01 -16.31 5.97
CA LEU A 190 6.05 -15.58 6.70
C LEU A 190 6.01 -15.88 8.20
N THR A 191 4.80 -15.92 8.78
CA THR A 191 4.60 -16.29 10.19
C THR A 191 5.10 -17.72 10.45
N HIS A 192 4.80 -18.65 9.54
CA HIS A 192 5.28 -20.03 9.63
C HIS A 192 6.82 -20.10 9.56
N VAL A 193 7.43 -19.46 8.55
CA VAL A 193 8.89 -19.41 8.37
C VAL A 193 9.57 -18.82 9.61
N ALA A 194 9.12 -17.66 10.10
CA ALA A 194 9.70 -17.05 11.29
C ALA A 194 9.63 -17.97 12.51
N ARG A 195 8.52 -18.71 12.69
CA ARG A 195 8.36 -19.68 13.77
C ARG A 195 9.36 -20.85 13.66
N GLN A 196 9.63 -21.35 12.44
CA GLN A 196 10.60 -22.44 12.22
C GLN A 196 12.01 -22.05 12.69
N TYR A 197 12.38 -20.78 12.53
CA TYR A 197 13.69 -20.25 12.94
C TYR A 197 13.70 -19.62 14.34
N GLY A 198 12.59 -19.69 15.10
CA GLY A 198 12.49 -19.09 16.43
C GLY A 198 12.54 -17.55 16.43
N VAL A 199 12.19 -16.92 15.31
CA VAL A 199 12.18 -15.46 15.15
C VAL A 199 10.80 -14.91 15.46
N HIS A 200 10.75 -13.89 16.32
CA HIS A 200 9.53 -13.11 16.57
C HIS A 200 9.32 -12.12 15.42
N LEU A 201 8.36 -12.43 14.55
CA LEU A 201 7.97 -11.58 13.42
C LEU A 201 6.97 -10.50 13.86
N THR A 202 7.25 -9.25 13.52
CA THR A 202 6.29 -8.15 13.53
C THR A 202 5.93 -7.79 12.10
N LEU A 203 4.65 -7.79 11.75
CA LEU A 203 4.20 -7.31 10.45
C LEU A 203 3.92 -5.81 10.51
N PHE A 204 4.53 -5.07 9.60
CA PHE A 204 4.32 -3.64 9.41
C PHE A 204 3.35 -3.40 8.24
N HIS A 205 2.13 -3.01 8.57
CA HIS A 205 1.08 -2.78 7.59
C HIS A 205 1.22 -1.39 6.93
N GLY A 206 1.47 -1.37 5.62
CA GLY A 206 1.57 -0.15 4.81
C GLY A 206 0.24 0.58 4.58
N ARG A 207 0.30 1.69 3.84
CA ARG A 207 -0.90 2.44 3.41
C ARG A 207 -1.74 1.61 2.44
N GLY A 208 -3.06 1.69 2.55
CA GLY A 208 -3.97 1.05 1.60
C GLY A 208 -4.79 -0.09 2.16
N GLY A 209 -4.32 -0.77 3.21
CA GLY A 209 -5.04 -1.91 3.77
C GLY A 209 -6.34 -1.50 4.47
N THR A 210 -7.27 -2.46 4.56
CA THR A 210 -8.50 -2.37 5.38
C THR A 210 -8.21 -1.91 6.80
N VAL A 211 -7.04 -2.29 7.34
CA VAL A 211 -6.53 -1.91 8.66
C VAL A 211 -6.29 -0.40 8.81
N GLY A 212 -5.68 0.25 7.82
CA GLY A 212 -5.30 1.68 7.91
C GLY A 212 -6.45 2.64 7.67
N ARG A 213 -7.47 2.18 6.93
CA ARG A 213 -8.42 3.05 6.25
C ARG A 213 -9.65 3.48 7.06
N GLY A 214 -9.93 2.88 8.21
CA GLY A 214 -10.98 3.35 9.13
C GLY A 214 -12.39 3.47 8.52
N GLY A 215 -12.65 2.86 7.35
CA GLY A 215 -13.95 2.82 6.69
C GLY A 215 -14.82 1.64 7.11
N GLY A 216 -14.21 0.65 7.76
CA GLY A 216 -14.84 -0.26 8.71
C GLY A 216 -14.07 -0.17 10.04
N PRO A 217 -14.53 -0.80 11.13
CA PRO A 217 -13.80 -0.77 12.39
C PRO A 217 -12.39 -1.34 12.17
N ALA A 218 -11.34 -0.54 12.35
CA ALA A 218 -9.95 -0.99 12.20
C ALA A 218 -9.64 -2.22 13.07
N ASN A 219 -10.42 -2.41 14.14
CA ASN A 219 -10.51 -3.63 14.92
C ASN A 219 -10.79 -4.88 14.05
N ARG A 220 -11.86 -4.89 13.24
CA ARG A 220 -12.21 -6.04 12.37
C ARG A 220 -11.07 -6.41 11.42
N ALA A 221 -10.36 -5.41 10.90
CA ALA A 221 -9.25 -5.64 9.99
C ALA A 221 -8.02 -6.25 10.70
N ILE A 222 -7.79 -5.94 11.97
CA ILE A 222 -6.75 -6.61 12.78
C ILE A 222 -7.18 -8.05 13.11
N LEU A 223 -8.45 -8.25 13.49
CA LEU A 223 -9.01 -9.57 13.80
C LEU A 223 -9.10 -10.51 12.59
N SER A 224 -9.02 -9.97 11.37
CA SER A 224 -9.06 -10.75 10.14
C SER A 224 -7.68 -11.09 9.56
N GLN A 225 -6.59 -10.68 10.23
CA GLN A 225 -5.25 -11.11 9.85
C GLN A 225 -5.07 -12.63 10.06
N PRO A 226 -4.14 -13.28 9.35
CA PRO A 226 -3.91 -14.72 9.51
C PRO A 226 -3.63 -15.11 10.98
N PRO A 227 -4.08 -16.30 11.43
CA PRO A 227 -3.84 -16.78 12.79
C PRO A 227 -2.34 -16.75 13.16
N GLY A 228 -2.02 -16.13 14.29
CA GLY A 228 -0.64 -16.03 14.80
C GLY A 228 0.21 -14.93 14.18
N SER A 229 -0.29 -14.17 13.19
CA SER A 229 0.49 -13.11 12.54
C SER A 229 0.62 -11.83 13.40
N VAL A 230 -0.33 -11.61 14.31
CA VAL A 230 -0.33 -10.44 15.22
C VAL A 230 0.58 -10.69 16.42
N ASN A 231 0.49 -11.86 17.08
CA ASN A 231 1.39 -12.31 18.16
C ASN A 231 1.84 -11.23 19.18
N GLY A 232 0.91 -10.40 19.66
CA GLY A 232 1.18 -9.32 20.61
C GLY A 232 1.97 -8.11 20.06
N SER A 233 2.27 -8.07 18.76
CA SER A 233 3.03 -7.01 18.11
C SER A 233 2.37 -6.55 16.83
N PHE A 234 1.90 -5.31 16.81
CA PHE A 234 1.20 -4.73 15.67
C PHE A 234 1.76 -3.38 15.28
N ARG A 235 2.05 -3.19 14.00
CA ARG A 235 2.56 -1.92 13.47
C ARG A 235 1.81 -1.52 12.21
N ILE A 236 1.34 -0.28 12.17
CA ILE A 236 0.49 0.22 11.09
C ILE A 236 0.93 1.62 10.65
N THR A 237 0.84 1.87 9.36
CA THR A 237 0.98 3.22 8.81
C THR A 237 -0.34 3.97 8.93
N GLU A 238 -0.38 5.01 9.75
CA GLU A 238 -1.52 5.94 9.76
C GLU A 238 -1.46 6.89 8.58
N GLN A 239 -2.53 6.93 7.80
CA GLN A 239 -2.65 7.79 6.63
C GLN A 239 -2.88 9.25 7.08
N GLY A 240 -2.22 10.20 6.41
CA GLY A 240 -2.26 11.62 6.78
C GLY A 240 -3.68 12.20 6.76
N GLU A 241 -4.46 11.79 5.76
CA GLU A 241 -5.88 12.14 5.60
C GLU A 241 -6.78 11.60 6.73
N MET A 242 -6.32 10.58 7.48
CA MET A 242 -7.06 9.97 8.58
C MET A 242 -6.67 10.50 9.96
N ILE A 243 -5.54 11.21 10.10
CA ILE A 243 -5.02 11.68 11.39
C ILE A 243 -6.04 12.52 12.14
N ARG A 244 -6.69 13.48 11.45
CA ARG A 244 -7.72 14.33 12.07
C ARG A 244 -8.89 13.52 12.63
N PHE A 245 -9.29 12.44 11.95
CA PHE A 245 -10.45 11.64 12.33
C PHE A 245 -10.14 10.63 13.43
N LYS A 246 -8.90 10.15 13.53
CA LYS A 246 -8.48 9.21 14.58
C LYS A 246 -7.91 9.89 15.81
N PHE A 247 -7.16 10.98 15.63
CA PHE A 247 -6.37 11.61 16.71
C PHE A 247 -6.61 13.11 16.87
N GLY A 248 -7.48 13.73 16.07
CA GLY A 248 -7.71 15.18 16.10
C GLY A 248 -8.37 15.71 17.38
N LEU A 249 -8.97 14.83 18.19
CA LEU A 249 -9.49 15.14 19.52
C LEU A 249 -9.05 14.06 20.52
N PRO A 250 -8.76 14.42 21.79
CA PRO A 250 -8.33 13.44 22.80
C PRO A 250 -9.27 12.24 22.95
N ARG A 251 -10.59 12.46 22.90
CA ARG A 251 -11.59 11.39 22.99
C ARG A 251 -11.51 10.42 21.81
N LEU A 252 -11.29 10.94 20.60
CA LEU A 252 -11.12 10.12 19.39
C LEU A 252 -9.81 9.34 19.45
N ALA A 253 -8.74 9.96 19.95
CA ALA A 253 -7.44 9.30 20.13
C ALA A 253 -7.54 8.12 21.11
N VAL A 254 -8.20 8.33 22.25
CA VAL A 254 -8.47 7.24 23.22
C VAL A 254 -9.29 6.14 22.57
N GLN A 255 -10.36 6.47 21.84
CA GLN A 255 -11.16 5.46 21.14
C GLN A 255 -10.33 4.65 20.14
N SER A 256 -9.50 5.32 19.32
CA SER A 256 -8.65 4.67 18.32
C SER A 256 -7.62 3.75 18.97
N LEU A 257 -6.93 4.22 20.00
CA LEU A 257 -5.93 3.43 20.73
C LEU A 257 -6.57 2.25 21.48
N THR A 258 -7.76 2.43 22.05
CA THR A 258 -8.53 1.34 22.67
C THR A 258 -8.86 0.27 21.63
N LEU A 259 -9.38 0.67 20.47
CA LEU A 259 -9.73 -0.28 19.40
C LEU A 259 -8.52 -1.09 18.94
N TYR A 260 -7.36 -0.46 18.76
CA TYR A 260 -6.13 -1.17 18.40
C TYR A 260 -5.69 -2.12 19.51
N THR A 261 -5.66 -1.65 20.75
CA THR A 261 -5.19 -2.45 21.89
C THR A 261 -6.07 -3.68 22.08
N THR A 262 -7.40 -3.51 22.06
CA THR A 262 -8.32 -4.64 22.23
C THR A 262 -8.22 -5.63 21.07
N ALA A 263 -8.13 -5.14 19.83
CA ALA A 263 -8.02 -6.00 18.66
C ALA A 263 -6.72 -6.82 18.65
N VAL A 264 -5.60 -6.21 19.05
CA VAL A 264 -4.31 -6.90 19.15
C VAL A 264 -4.34 -7.98 20.23
N ILE A 265 -4.92 -7.67 21.40
CA ILE A 265 -5.08 -8.65 22.48
C ILE A 265 -5.96 -9.82 22.02
N GLU A 266 -7.11 -9.52 21.43
CA GLU A 266 -8.07 -10.52 20.96
C GLU A 266 -7.48 -11.37 19.83
N ALA A 267 -6.89 -10.78 18.79
CA ALA A 267 -6.24 -11.52 17.71
C ALA A 267 -5.07 -12.41 18.18
N THR A 268 -4.43 -12.04 19.30
CA THR A 268 -3.33 -12.82 19.88
C THR A 268 -3.84 -13.99 20.73
N LEU A 269 -4.89 -13.78 21.54
CA LEU A 269 -5.39 -14.78 22.50
C LEU A 269 -6.53 -15.66 21.95
N ALA A 270 -7.28 -15.13 20.98
CA ALA A 270 -8.41 -15.77 20.32
C ALA A 270 -8.31 -15.51 18.80
N PRO A 271 -7.31 -16.12 18.13
CA PRO A 271 -7.10 -15.91 16.70
C PRO A 271 -8.32 -16.39 15.88
N PRO A 272 -8.54 -15.82 14.68
CA PRO A 272 -9.62 -16.26 13.80
C PRO A 272 -9.43 -17.74 13.40
N PRO A 273 -10.49 -18.41 12.92
CA PRO A 273 -10.36 -19.76 12.37
C PRO A 273 -9.43 -19.75 11.15
N GLN A 274 -8.69 -20.85 10.96
CA GLN A 274 -8.00 -21.09 9.70
C GLN A 274 -9.04 -21.38 8.60
N PRO A 275 -8.84 -20.88 7.38
CA PRO A 275 -9.76 -21.17 6.28
C PRO A 275 -9.63 -22.63 5.85
N GLU A 276 -10.77 -23.22 5.50
CA GLU A 276 -10.86 -24.56 4.92
C GLU A 276 -10.17 -24.61 3.55
N ASP A 277 -9.70 -25.80 3.15
CA ASP A 277 -9.03 -25.99 1.85
C ASP A 277 -9.96 -25.62 0.68
N SER A 278 -11.25 -25.94 0.78
CA SER A 278 -12.28 -25.54 -0.18
C SER A 278 -12.41 -24.02 -0.34
N TRP A 279 -12.26 -23.25 0.75
CA TRP A 279 -12.28 -21.79 0.73
C TRP A 279 -11.02 -21.23 0.09
N ARG A 280 -9.86 -21.87 0.30
CA ARG A 280 -8.59 -21.50 -0.35
C ARG A 280 -8.68 -21.74 -1.86
N GLU A 281 -9.15 -22.91 -2.27
CA GLU A 281 -9.39 -23.25 -3.68
C GLU A 281 -10.35 -22.25 -4.34
N THR A 282 -11.41 -21.86 -3.62
CA THR A 282 -12.37 -20.85 -4.10
C THR A 282 -11.71 -19.46 -4.24
N MET A 283 -10.85 -19.06 -3.30
CA MET A 283 -10.10 -17.80 -3.40
C MET A 283 -9.07 -17.82 -4.54
N ASP A 284 -8.35 -18.92 -4.74
CA ASP A 284 -7.44 -19.08 -5.87
C ASP A 284 -8.21 -18.95 -7.18
N TRP A 285 -9.35 -19.63 -7.31
CA TRP A 285 -10.24 -19.55 -8.47
C TRP A 285 -10.72 -18.11 -8.75
N LEU A 286 -11.21 -17.40 -7.72
CA LEU A 286 -11.70 -16.02 -7.84
C LEU A 286 -10.58 -15.06 -8.24
N THR A 287 -9.42 -15.20 -7.61
CA THR A 287 -8.32 -14.24 -7.76
C THR A 287 -7.64 -14.39 -9.12
N GLU A 288 -7.52 -15.59 -9.68
CA GLU A 288 -7.05 -15.81 -11.05
C GLU A 288 -7.88 -15.01 -12.08
N ARG A 289 -9.21 -15.09 -11.98
CA ARG A 289 -10.14 -14.38 -12.86
C ARG A 289 -10.07 -12.88 -12.66
N SER A 290 -10.04 -12.43 -11.40
CA SER A 290 -9.87 -11.02 -11.07
C SER A 290 -8.57 -10.45 -11.59
N LEU A 291 -7.47 -11.19 -11.49
CA LEU A 291 -6.15 -10.75 -11.94
C LEU A 291 -6.14 -10.55 -13.45
N LYS A 292 -6.67 -11.53 -14.20
CA LYS A 292 -6.80 -11.44 -15.65
C LYS A 292 -7.66 -10.23 -16.03
N ALA A 293 -8.88 -10.14 -15.51
CA ALA A 293 -9.81 -9.06 -15.83
C ALA A 293 -9.27 -7.66 -15.47
N TYR A 294 -8.44 -7.55 -14.44
CA TYR A 294 -7.73 -6.32 -14.09
C TYR A 294 -6.64 -5.97 -15.11
N ARG A 295 -5.76 -6.92 -15.44
CA ARG A 295 -4.64 -6.70 -16.37
C ARG A 295 -5.09 -6.47 -17.81
N ASP A 296 -6.14 -7.17 -18.25
CA ASP A 296 -6.77 -6.97 -19.57
C ASP A 296 -7.14 -5.49 -19.80
N VAL A 297 -7.58 -4.79 -18.75
CA VAL A 297 -7.91 -3.36 -18.83
C VAL A 297 -6.69 -2.47 -18.57
N VAL A 298 -5.98 -2.68 -17.46
CA VAL A 298 -5.00 -1.70 -16.97
C VAL A 298 -3.67 -1.79 -17.74
N ARG A 299 -3.30 -2.99 -18.23
CA ARG A 299 -2.03 -3.22 -18.93
C ARG A 299 -2.22 -3.48 -20.41
N GLU A 300 -3.19 -4.31 -20.77
CA GLU A 300 -3.30 -4.84 -22.14
C GLU A 300 -4.12 -3.94 -23.06
N ASN A 301 -5.11 -3.22 -22.52
CA ASN A 301 -5.93 -2.31 -23.32
C ASN A 301 -5.14 -1.03 -23.69
N PRO A 302 -4.85 -0.79 -24.99
CA PRO A 302 -4.05 0.35 -25.42
C PRO A 302 -4.74 1.70 -25.18
N ASP A 303 -6.07 1.71 -25.08
CA ASP A 303 -6.86 2.92 -24.87
C ASP A 303 -6.94 3.31 -23.38
N PHE A 304 -6.49 2.45 -22.46
CA PHE A 304 -6.60 2.69 -21.03
C PHE A 304 -5.78 3.89 -20.53
N VAL A 305 -4.50 3.98 -20.90
CA VAL A 305 -3.65 5.11 -20.47
C VAL A 305 -4.13 6.44 -21.04
N PRO A 306 -4.49 6.55 -22.34
CA PRO A 306 -5.15 7.73 -22.89
C PRO A 306 -6.44 8.09 -22.14
N TYR A 307 -7.33 7.12 -21.91
CA TYR A 307 -8.58 7.32 -21.17
C TYR A 307 -8.31 7.85 -19.76
N PHE A 308 -7.44 7.18 -19.00
CA PHE A 308 -7.08 7.54 -17.63
C PHE A 308 -6.57 8.99 -17.51
N ARG A 309 -5.65 9.41 -18.38
CA ARG A 309 -5.08 10.76 -18.33
C ARG A 309 -6.09 11.85 -18.68
N GLN A 310 -7.03 11.55 -19.57
CA GLN A 310 -8.06 12.50 -19.98
C GLN A 310 -9.25 12.53 -19.01
N VAL A 311 -9.75 11.41 -18.51
CA VAL A 311 -10.94 11.43 -17.66
C VAL A 311 -10.65 11.83 -16.21
N THR A 312 -9.40 11.63 -15.73
CA THR A 312 -9.03 11.90 -14.33
C THR A 312 -8.16 13.15 -14.19
N PRO A 313 -8.08 13.76 -12.99
CA PRO A 313 -7.17 14.87 -12.72
C PRO A 313 -5.70 14.45 -12.53
N GLU A 314 -5.25 13.25 -12.94
CA GLU A 314 -3.90 12.73 -12.64
C GLU A 314 -2.79 13.73 -12.94
N GLN A 315 -2.81 14.35 -14.12
CA GLN A 315 -1.80 15.33 -14.53
C GLN A 315 -1.84 16.59 -13.66
N ALA A 316 -3.05 17.01 -13.25
CA ALA A 316 -3.24 18.16 -12.36
C ALA A 316 -2.84 17.86 -10.90
N LEU A 317 -2.70 16.59 -10.50
CA LEU A 317 -2.19 16.23 -9.18
C LEU A 317 -0.74 16.69 -8.96
N GLY A 318 0.05 16.87 -10.02
CA GLY A 318 1.38 17.46 -9.91
C GLY A 318 1.35 18.96 -9.52
N LYS A 319 0.28 19.68 -9.89
CA LYS A 319 0.09 21.11 -9.57
C LYS A 319 -0.28 21.31 -8.09
N LEU A 320 -0.94 20.32 -7.52
CA LEU A 320 -1.17 20.22 -6.10
C LEU A 320 0.15 19.95 -5.39
N ALA A 321 0.59 20.89 -4.55
CA ALA A 321 1.64 20.65 -3.56
C ALA A 321 1.17 19.68 -2.45
N LEU A 322 0.44 18.60 -2.79
CA LEU A 322 -0.11 17.60 -1.86
C LEU A 322 0.97 16.69 -1.27
N GLY A 323 2.21 16.76 -1.75
CA GLY A 323 3.34 16.06 -1.16
C GLY A 323 4.68 16.60 -1.66
N SER A 324 5.73 16.37 -0.88
CA SER A 324 7.11 16.71 -1.22
C SER A 324 7.72 15.82 -2.33
N ARG A 325 6.95 14.88 -2.88
CA ARG A 325 7.43 13.83 -3.78
C ARG A 325 6.74 13.92 -5.15
N PRO A 326 7.48 13.72 -6.26
CA PRO A 326 6.88 13.68 -7.60
C PRO A 326 5.90 12.51 -7.74
N ALA A 327 4.85 12.72 -8.54
CA ALA A 327 3.77 11.73 -8.74
C ALA A 327 4.23 10.44 -9.44
N ARG A 328 5.32 10.50 -10.21
CA ARG A 328 5.87 9.38 -10.99
C ARG A 328 7.32 9.08 -10.60
N ARG A 329 7.75 7.84 -10.82
CA ARG A 329 9.18 7.44 -10.68
C ARG A 329 10.00 7.81 -11.93
N LYS A 330 9.39 7.80 -13.11
CA LYS A 330 9.97 8.26 -14.39
C LYS A 330 8.98 9.20 -15.09
N ALA A 331 9.46 10.25 -15.77
CA ALA A 331 8.61 11.24 -16.43
C ALA A 331 7.78 10.64 -17.58
N THR A 332 8.37 9.70 -18.33
CA THR A 332 7.73 8.95 -19.42
C THR A 332 7.45 7.51 -18.96
N GLY A 333 6.19 7.08 -18.99
CA GLY A 333 5.80 5.72 -18.60
C GLY A 333 4.28 5.48 -18.55
N GLY A 334 3.90 4.21 -18.46
CA GLY A 334 2.53 3.74 -18.26
C GLY A 334 2.10 3.76 -16.78
N VAL A 335 1.07 2.98 -16.43
CA VAL A 335 0.54 2.87 -15.06
C VAL A 335 1.59 2.34 -14.07
N GLU A 336 2.57 1.57 -14.55
CA GLU A 336 3.68 1.03 -13.77
C GLU A 336 4.54 2.15 -13.17
N SER A 337 4.70 3.26 -13.90
CA SER A 337 5.51 4.41 -13.48
C SER A 337 4.82 5.32 -12.46
N LEU A 338 3.50 5.18 -12.32
CA LEU A 338 2.67 5.96 -11.41
C LEU A 338 2.72 5.35 -10.00
N ARG A 339 2.86 6.20 -8.99
CA ARG A 339 2.81 5.78 -7.58
C ARG A 339 1.37 5.44 -7.17
N ALA A 340 1.21 4.57 -6.18
CA ALA A 340 -0.12 4.12 -5.74
C ALA A 340 -1.04 5.23 -5.20
N ILE A 341 -0.48 6.28 -4.57
CA ILE A 341 -1.28 7.41 -4.06
C ILE A 341 -1.93 8.19 -5.22
N PRO A 342 -1.18 8.74 -6.21
CA PRO A 342 -1.77 9.36 -7.39
C PRO A 342 -2.77 8.46 -8.12
N TRP A 343 -2.50 7.16 -8.21
CA TRP A 343 -3.39 6.18 -8.83
C TRP A 343 -4.77 6.15 -8.17
N ILE A 344 -4.84 5.86 -6.87
CA ILE A 344 -6.12 5.78 -6.14
C ILE A 344 -6.80 7.15 -6.08
N PHE A 345 -6.01 8.21 -5.88
CA PHE A 345 -6.53 9.57 -5.74
C PHE A 345 -7.21 10.05 -7.03
N ALA A 346 -6.60 9.83 -8.20
CA ALA A 346 -7.17 10.24 -9.48
C ALA A 346 -8.55 9.62 -9.74
N TRP A 347 -8.73 8.32 -9.49
CA TRP A 347 -10.02 7.64 -9.66
C TRP A 347 -11.05 7.99 -8.58
N THR A 348 -10.57 8.39 -7.39
CA THR A 348 -11.44 8.88 -6.31
C THR A 348 -12.10 10.21 -6.69
N GLN A 349 -11.34 11.10 -7.34
CA GLN A 349 -11.81 12.43 -7.74
C GLN A 349 -12.98 12.37 -8.72
N MET A 350 -12.95 11.43 -9.67
CA MET A 350 -14.02 11.27 -10.67
C MET A 350 -15.15 10.31 -10.25
N ARG A 351 -15.08 9.74 -9.04
CA ARG A 351 -16.10 8.84 -8.46
C ARG A 351 -16.32 7.50 -9.15
N LEU A 352 -15.38 7.01 -9.96
CA LEU A 352 -15.43 5.64 -10.49
C LEU A 352 -14.79 4.61 -9.56
N MET A 353 -13.83 5.01 -8.71
CA MET A 353 -13.15 4.13 -7.75
C MET A 353 -12.50 2.88 -8.39
N LEU A 354 -12.17 2.95 -9.69
CA LEU A 354 -11.72 1.82 -10.51
C LEU A 354 -10.69 0.89 -9.83
N PRO A 355 -9.63 1.40 -9.16
CA PRO A 355 -8.60 0.55 -8.55
C PRO A 355 -9.10 -0.44 -7.50
N SER A 356 -10.24 -0.13 -6.89
CA SER A 356 -10.71 -0.78 -5.67
C SER A 356 -11.74 -1.89 -5.93
N TRP A 357 -12.31 -1.96 -7.13
CA TRP A 357 -13.29 -2.98 -7.51
C TRP A 357 -12.95 -3.74 -8.79
N LEU A 358 -12.18 -3.16 -9.71
CA LEU A 358 -11.88 -3.77 -11.01
C LEU A 358 -11.25 -5.16 -10.84
N GLY A 359 -11.80 -6.15 -11.54
CA GLY A 359 -11.46 -7.56 -11.44
C GLY A 359 -12.42 -8.34 -10.53
N SER A 360 -12.88 -7.72 -9.44
CA SER A 360 -13.88 -8.32 -8.53
C SER A 360 -15.24 -8.44 -9.21
N ASP A 361 -15.54 -7.54 -10.14
CA ASP A 361 -16.75 -7.56 -10.96
C ASP A 361 -16.86 -8.85 -11.79
N VAL A 362 -15.77 -9.23 -12.48
CA VAL A 362 -15.73 -10.47 -13.27
C VAL A 362 -15.70 -11.70 -12.36
N ALA A 363 -14.91 -11.66 -11.28
CA ALA A 363 -14.82 -12.79 -10.35
C ALA A 363 -16.18 -13.12 -9.69
N LEU A 364 -16.95 -12.10 -9.29
CA LEU A 364 -18.29 -12.28 -8.70
C LEU A 364 -19.33 -12.71 -9.73
N GLU A 365 -19.28 -12.17 -10.95
CA GLU A 365 -20.16 -12.58 -12.05
C GLU A 365 -19.96 -14.05 -12.41
N GLU A 366 -18.71 -14.46 -12.65
CA GLU A 366 -18.41 -15.86 -12.97
C GLU A 366 -18.73 -16.78 -11.79
N ALA A 367 -18.51 -16.34 -10.54
CA ALA A 367 -18.89 -17.13 -9.37
C ALA A 367 -20.40 -17.35 -9.27
N ALA A 368 -21.22 -16.37 -9.69
CA ALA A 368 -22.66 -16.53 -9.76
C ALA A 368 -23.06 -17.56 -10.84
N GLN A 369 -22.43 -17.47 -12.01
CA GLN A 369 -22.67 -18.39 -13.13
C GLN A 369 -22.24 -19.83 -12.83
N ASP A 370 -21.14 -20.02 -12.09
CA ASP A 370 -20.62 -21.33 -11.67
C ASP A 370 -21.25 -21.82 -10.34
N HIS A 371 -22.36 -21.21 -9.89
CA HIS A 371 -23.10 -21.57 -8.68
C HIS A 371 -22.27 -21.58 -7.37
N ARG A 372 -21.27 -20.71 -7.26
CA ARG A 372 -20.37 -20.61 -6.09
C ARG A 372 -20.87 -19.67 -4.99
N LEU A 373 -21.94 -18.90 -5.22
CA LEU A 373 -22.46 -17.96 -4.20
C LEU A 373 -22.74 -18.58 -2.83
N PRO A 374 -23.28 -19.81 -2.71
CA PRO A 374 -23.46 -20.46 -1.40
C PRO A 374 -22.14 -20.58 -0.62
N VAL A 375 -21.06 -21.04 -1.26
CA VAL A 375 -19.74 -21.16 -0.63
C VAL A 375 -19.19 -19.78 -0.25
N LEU A 376 -19.39 -18.76 -1.10
CA LEU A 376 -18.97 -17.39 -0.75
C LEU A 376 -19.73 -16.86 0.47
N ARG A 377 -21.01 -17.20 0.63
CA ARG A 377 -21.80 -16.84 1.82
C ARG A 377 -21.29 -17.58 3.05
N GLU A 378 -20.95 -18.86 2.94
CA GLU A 378 -20.31 -19.62 4.02
C GLU A 378 -18.97 -18.99 4.42
N MET A 379 -18.12 -18.61 3.46
CA MET A 379 -16.87 -17.89 3.71
C MET A 379 -17.14 -16.55 4.40
N MET A 380 -18.16 -15.80 4.01
CA MET A 380 -18.52 -14.55 4.70
C MET A 380 -18.95 -14.81 6.15
N GLN A 381 -19.63 -15.92 6.43
CA GLN A 381 -20.10 -16.27 7.76
C GLN A 381 -18.97 -16.78 8.66
N GLY A 382 -18.10 -17.65 8.13
CA GLY A 382 -17.07 -18.36 8.87
C GLY A 382 -15.66 -17.75 8.81
N TRP A 383 -15.36 -16.87 7.84
CA TRP A 383 -14.02 -16.36 7.61
C TRP A 383 -13.93 -14.82 7.69
N PRO A 384 -13.39 -14.28 8.79
CA PRO A 384 -13.29 -12.82 8.99
C PRO A 384 -12.53 -12.07 7.89
N PHE A 385 -11.54 -12.70 7.25
CA PHE A 385 -10.81 -12.14 6.12
C PHE A 385 -11.73 -11.86 4.94
N PHE A 386 -12.47 -12.87 4.48
CA PHE A 386 -13.35 -12.72 3.32
C PHE A 386 -14.48 -11.74 3.61
N ARG A 387 -15.11 -11.81 4.80
CA ARG A 387 -16.10 -10.81 5.23
C ARG A 387 -15.55 -9.39 5.17
N THR A 388 -14.35 -9.16 5.72
CA THR A 388 -13.73 -7.83 5.74
C THR A 388 -13.45 -7.31 4.33
N TYR A 389 -13.02 -8.19 3.42
CA TYR A 389 -12.82 -7.83 2.02
C TYR A 389 -14.14 -7.43 1.34
N VAL A 390 -15.20 -8.22 1.50
CA VAL A 390 -16.52 -7.94 0.91
C VAL A 390 -17.11 -6.63 1.46
N ASP A 391 -17.02 -6.40 2.77
CA ASP A 391 -17.47 -5.15 3.40
C ASP A 391 -16.69 -3.92 2.90
N MET A 392 -15.38 -4.09 2.66
CA MET A 392 -14.56 -3.04 2.05
C MET A 392 -14.99 -2.77 0.61
N LEU A 393 -15.22 -3.81 -0.19
CA LEU A 393 -15.70 -3.68 -1.57
C LEU A 393 -17.05 -2.94 -1.60
N GLU A 394 -17.99 -3.33 -0.75
CA GLU A 394 -19.29 -2.67 -0.59
C GLU A 394 -19.13 -1.17 -0.27
N MET A 395 -18.28 -0.84 0.69
CA MET A 395 -18.02 0.55 1.10
C MET A 395 -17.50 1.41 -0.05
N VAL A 396 -16.64 0.86 -0.90
CA VAL A 396 -16.12 1.54 -2.08
C VAL A 396 -17.20 1.69 -3.14
N LEU A 397 -17.96 0.63 -3.41
CA LEU A 397 -19.05 0.65 -4.39
C LEU A 397 -20.12 1.69 -4.01
N ALA A 398 -20.46 1.78 -2.72
CA ALA A 398 -21.38 2.79 -2.20
C ALA A 398 -20.87 4.24 -2.36
N LYS A 399 -19.54 4.42 -2.49
CA LYS A 399 -18.90 5.71 -2.73
C LYS A 399 -18.79 6.05 -4.21
N ALA A 400 -18.89 5.08 -5.12
CA ALA A 400 -18.90 5.36 -6.54
C ALA A 400 -20.20 6.09 -6.94
N ASP A 401 -20.16 6.91 -7.99
CA ASP A 401 -21.34 7.57 -8.54
C ASP A 401 -21.25 7.60 -10.07
N LEU A 402 -22.06 6.77 -10.73
CA LEU A 402 -22.09 6.62 -12.18
C LEU A 402 -22.48 7.91 -12.91
N ARG A 403 -23.28 8.78 -12.29
CA ARG A 403 -23.72 10.06 -12.89
C ARG A 403 -22.57 11.04 -12.94
N ILE A 404 -21.83 11.14 -11.83
CA ILE A 404 -20.63 11.98 -11.76
C ILE A 404 -19.56 11.44 -12.71
N ALA A 405 -19.29 10.13 -12.69
CA ALA A 405 -18.34 9.51 -13.60
C ALA A 405 -18.68 9.81 -15.08
N SER A 406 -19.94 9.61 -15.46
CA SER A 406 -20.44 9.92 -16.80
C SER A 406 -20.29 11.41 -17.14
N TYR A 407 -20.47 12.33 -16.18
CA TYR A 407 -20.31 13.76 -16.42
C TYR A 407 -18.85 14.14 -16.71
N TYR A 408 -17.88 13.55 -16.00
CA TYR A 408 -16.45 13.76 -16.30
C TYR A 408 -16.14 13.32 -17.73
N GLU A 409 -16.60 12.14 -18.12
CA GLU A 409 -16.38 11.62 -19.46
C GLU A 409 -17.01 12.50 -20.54
N GLN A 410 -18.28 12.91 -20.38
CA GLN A 410 -18.96 13.80 -21.32
C GLN A 410 -18.29 15.18 -21.44
N THR A 411 -17.68 15.65 -20.36
CA THR A 411 -17.05 16.99 -20.31
C THR A 411 -15.61 16.98 -20.82
N LEU A 412 -14.89 15.86 -20.65
CA LEU A 412 -13.43 15.80 -20.84
C LEU A 412 -12.98 14.93 -22.01
N LEU A 413 -13.85 14.06 -22.56
CA LEU A 413 -13.50 13.16 -23.64
C LEU A 413 -14.17 13.59 -24.95
N ASP A 414 -13.35 13.77 -25.98
CA ASP A 414 -13.82 14.00 -27.34
C ASP A 414 -13.84 12.71 -28.18
N ASP A 415 -12.89 11.79 -27.94
CA ASP A 415 -12.72 10.52 -28.70
C ASP A 415 -13.79 9.48 -28.31
N ASP A 416 -14.60 9.07 -29.29
CA ASP A 416 -15.68 8.10 -29.12
C ASP A 416 -15.20 6.71 -28.69
N ARG A 417 -13.95 6.32 -29.05
CA ARG A 417 -13.36 5.05 -28.56
C ARG A 417 -13.14 5.09 -27.06
N LEU A 418 -12.69 6.23 -26.53
CA LEU A 418 -12.46 6.42 -25.10
C LEU A 418 -13.79 6.51 -24.34
N LYS A 419 -14.83 7.12 -24.94
CA LYS A 419 -16.19 7.11 -24.39
C LYS A 419 -16.77 5.69 -24.30
N ALA A 420 -16.55 4.87 -25.32
CA ALA A 420 -16.99 3.47 -25.31
C ALA A 420 -16.31 2.65 -24.21
N LEU A 421 -15.00 2.88 -23.97
CA LEU A 421 -14.29 2.27 -22.83
C LEU A 421 -14.91 2.72 -21.50
N GLY A 422 -15.16 4.02 -21.32
CA GLY A 422 -15.80 4.53 -20.11
C GLY A 422 -17.19 3.94 -19.88
N GLU A 423 -18.00 3.83 -20.92
CA GLU A 423 -19.32 3.18 -20.86
C GLU A 423 -19.22 1.71 -20.45
N SER A 424 -18.30 0.95 -21.04
CA SER A 424 -18.02 -0.43 -20.65
C SER A 424 -17.65 -0.53 -19.15
N LEU A 425 -16.79 0.36 -18.65
CA LEU A 425 -16.40 0.38 -17.24
C LEU A 425 -17.57 0.73 -16.31
N ARG A 426 -18.49 1.62 -16.72
CA ARG A 426 -19.70 1.94 -15.94
C ARG A 426 -20.67 0.76 -15.89
N VAL A 427 -20.87 0.06 -17.00
CA VAL A 427 -21.70 -1.17 -17.04
C VAL A 427 -21.12 -2.23 -16.12
N ARG A 428 -19.79 -2.43 -16.15
CA ARG A 428 -19.09 -3.36 -15.25
C ARG A 428 -19.26 -3.00 -13.78
N LEU A 429 -19.16 -1.71 -13.43
CA LEU A 429 -19.40 -1.24 -12.07
C LEU A 429 -20.84 -1.53 -11.61
N GLN A 430 -21.83 -1.27 -12.46
CA GLN A 430 -23.23 -1.56 -12.15
C GLN A 430 -23.46 -3.07 -11.92
N GLY A 431 -22.91 -3.92 -12.81
CA GLY A 431 -22.97 -5.38 -12.62
C GLY A 431 -22.29 -5.84 -11.34
N CYS A 432 -21.15 -5.24 -10.98
CA CYS A 432 -20.46 -5.53 -9.71
C CYS A 432 -21.33 -5.22 -8.49
N ILE A 433 -22.06 -4.09 -8.51
CA ILE A 433 -23.02 -3.72 -7.45
C ILE A 433 -24.11 -4.79 -7.34
N GLU A 434 -24.73 -5.18 -8.45
CA GLU A 434 -25.80 -6.17 -8.47
C GLU A 434 -25.34 -7.54 -7.95
N ARG A 435 -24.17 -8.01 -8.40
CA ARG A 435 -23.58 -9.27 -7.92
C ARG A 435 -23.24 -9.23 -6.43
N LEU A 436 -22.74 -8.10 -5.93
CA LEU A 436 -22.47 -7.94 -4.50
C LEU A 436 -23.77 -7.96 -3.67
N LEU A 437 -24.82 -7.27 -4.12
CA LEU A 437 -26.13 -7.28 -3.46
C LEU A 437 -26.72 -8.70 -3.41
N GLU A 438 -26.61 -9.46 -4.51
CA GLU A 438 -27.03 -10.87 -4.54
C GLU A 438 -26.19 -11.74 -3.59
N LEU A 439 -24.87 -11.55 -3.55
CA LEU A 439 -24.00 -12.26 -2.62
C LEU A 439 -24.41 -12.01 -1.16
N LYS A 440 -24.65 -10.74 -0.80
CA LYS A 440 -25.01 -10.31 0.57
C LYS A 440 -26.49 -10.51 0.92
N GLU A 441 -27.32 -10.92 -0.03
CA GLU A 441 -28.77 -11.11 0.13
C GLU A 441 -29.47 -9.83 0.63
N GLN A 442 -29.12 -8.69 0.04
CA GLN A 442 -29.61 -7.37 0.44
C GLN A 442 -30.09 -6.55 -0.78
N THR A 443 -30.87 -5.50 -0.53
CA THR A 443 -31.45 -4.65 -1.59
C THR A 443 -30.67 -3.37 -1.85
N ASP A 444 -30.11 -2.77 -0.80
CA ASP A 444 -29.34 -1.54 -0.84
C ASP A 444 -27.91 -1.79 -0.33
N LEU A 445 -26.96 -1.01 -0.86
CA LEU A 445 -25.60 -1.00 -0.31
C LEU A 445 -25.61 -0.40 1.10
N LEU A 446 -24.81 -0.99 1.99
CA LEU A 446 -24.61 -0.58 3.39
C LEU A 446 -25.82 -0.79 4.31
N GLU A 447 -26.73 -1.72 4.00
CA GLU A 447 -27.84 -2.10 4.89
C GLU A 447 -27.34 -2.52 6.28
N GLY A 448 -26.22 -3.25 6.34
CA GLY A 448 -25.58 -3.68 7.58
C GLY A 448 -24.81 -2.59 8.35
N GLU A 449 -24.62 -1.39 7.77
CA GLU A 449 -23.80 -0.32 8.34
C GLU A 449 -24.53 1.06 8.28
N PRO A 450 -25.70 1.21 8.92
CA PRO A 450 -26.60 2.36 8.73
C PRO A 450 -26.00 3.69 9.20
N VAL A 451 -25.14 3.69 10.22
CA VAL A 451 -24.44 4.88 10.72
C VAL A 451 -23.48 5.42 9.65
N PHE A 452 -22.74 4.51 9.00
CA PHE A 452 -21.82 4.87 7.94
C PHE A 452 -22.57 5.37 6.70
N ALA A 453 -23.64 4.68 6.30
CA ALA A 453 -24.53 5.10 5.21
C ALA A 453 -25.12 6.50 5.46
N HIS A 454 -25.58 6.78 6.68
CA HIS A 454 -26.06 8.11 7.05
C HIS A 454 -24.96 9.18 6.96
N SER A 455 -23.76 8.90 7.47
CA SER A 455 -22.63 9.83 7.39
C SER A 455 -22.22 10.15 5.94
N MET A 456 -22.36 9.19 5.01
CA MET A 456 -22.16 9.45 3.59
C MET A 456 -23.26 10.31 2.99
N ARG A 457 -24.54 9.99 3.24
CA ARG A 457 -25.68 10.78 2.76
C ARG A 457 -25.61 12.25 3.19
N VAL A 458 -25.11 12.53 4.39
CA VAL A 458 -24.90 13.91 4.86
C VAL A 458 -23.78 14.64 4.10
N ARG A 459 -22.73 13.92 3.66
CA ARG A 459 -21.57 14.52 2.96
C ARG A 459 -21.84 14.74 1.47
N ASN A 460 -22.59 13.86 0.81
CA ASN A 460 -22.79 13.90 -0.64
C ASN A 460 -23.29 15.28 -1.13
N PRO A 461 -24.33 15.92 -0.54
CA PRO A 461 -24.79 17.24 -1.01
C PRO A 461 -23.72 18.35 -0.99
N TYR A 462 -22.71 18.24 -0.13
CA TYR A 462 -21.59 19.19 -0.07
C TYR A 462 -20.44 18.84 -1.02
N THR A 463 -20.33 17.56 -1.40
CA THR A 463 -19.23 17.05 -2.23
C THR A 463 -19.62 17.02 -3.70
N ASP A 464 -20.89 16.74 -4.02
CA ASP A 464 -21.40 16.62 -5.38
C ASP A 464 -21.15 17.88 -6.22
N PRO A 465 -21.43 19.12 -5.75
CA PRO A 465 -21.14 20.33 -6.54
C PRO A 465 -19.67 20.51 -6.88
N LEU A 466 -18.76 20.04 -6.01
CA LEU A 466 -17.32 20.12 -6.26
C LEU A 466 -16.90 19.23 -7.42
N HIS A 467 -17.55 18.08 -7.60
CA HIS A 467 -17.25 17.17 -8.70
C HIS A 467 -17.61 17.78 -10.06
N TYR A 468 -18.82 18.33 -10.19
CA TYR A 468 -19.25 18.98 -11.44
C TYR A 468 -18.40 20.22 -11.74
N LEU A 469 -18.10 21.04 -10.72
CA LEU A 469 -17.21 22.19 -10.87
C LEU A 469 -15.79 21.76 -11.30
N GLN A 470 -15.26 20.69 -10.72
CA GLN A 470 -13.91 20.22 -11.04
C GLN A 470 -13.79 19.74 -12.50
N ALA A 471 -14.78 19.03 -13.04
CA ALA A 471 -14.73 18.61 -14.45
C ALA A 471 -14.66 19.82 -15.39
N GLU A 472 -15.44 20.86 -15.14
CA GLU A 472 -15.38 22.11 -15.92
C GLU A 472 -14.03 22.84 -15.75
N LEU A 473 -13.48 22.87 -14.52
CA LEU A 473 -12.17 23.45 -14.26
C LEU A 473 -11.05 22.69 -14.99
N LEU A 474 -11.11 21.35 -15.03
CA LEU A 474 -10.15 20.52 -15.77
C LEU A 474 -10.21 20.79 -17.28
N ARG A 475 -11.43 20.94 -17.83
CA ARG A 475 -11.61 21.29 -19.24
C ARG A 475 -10.93 22.62 -19.56
N ARG A 476 -11.20 23.66 -18.77
CA ARG A 476 -10.59 24.99 -18.93
C ARG A 476 -9.07 24.97 -18.76
N ASP A 477 -8.57 24.27 -17.75
CA ASP A 477 -7.15 24.11 -17.47
C ASP A 477 -6.41 23.53 -18.71
N ARG A 478 -6.97 22.47 -19.32
CA ARG A 478 -6.38 21.83 -20.51
C ARG A 478 -6.51 22.65 -21.79
N GLU A 479 -7.66 23.30 -22.00
CA GLU A 479 -7.86 24.22 -23.13
C GLU A 479 -6.89 25.43 -23.05
N SER A 480 -6.53 25.85 -21.84
CA SER A 480 -5.59 26.94 -21.56
C SER A 480 -4.12 26.55 -21.66
N GLU A 481 -3.75 25.33 -21.26
CA GLU A 481 -2.37 24.81 -21.46
C GLU A 481 -1.99 24.81 -22.95
N GLY A 482 -2.91 24.44 -23.83
CA GLY A 482 -2.72 24.52 -25.29
C GLY A 482 -2.53 25.96 -25.82
N LYS A 483 -2.84 26.98 -25.03
CA LYS A 483 -2.74 28.42 -25.36
C LYS A 483 -1.58 29.12 -24.64
N GLY A 484 -0.82 28.42 -23.81
CA GLY A 484 0.41 28.91 -23.18
C GLY A 484 0.25 29.62 -21.83
N GLU A 485 -0.96 29.79 -21.30
CA GLU A 485 -1.18 30.37 -19.97
C GLU A 485 -2.47 29.83 -19.32
N VAL A 486 -2.32 29.22 -18.13
CA VAL A 486 -3.45 28.81 -17.29
C VAL A 486 -3.79 29.95 -16.33
N PRO A 487 -5.05 30.43 -16.28
CA PRO A 487 -5.43 31.45 -15.32
C PRO A 487 -5.22 30.97 -13.88
N GLU A 488 -4.51 31.75 -13.06
CA GLU A 488 -4.22 31.42 -11.65
C GLU A 488 -5.49 31.05 -10.85
N LEU A 489 -6.61 31.71 -11.15
CA LEU A 489 -7.90 31.45 -10.54
C LEU A 489 -8.41 30.02 -10.83
N VAL A 490 -8.21 29.51 -12.05
CA VAL A 490 -8.61 28.15 -12.45
C VAL A 490 -7.77 27.13 -11.68
N GLU A 491 -6.46 27.33 -11.64
CA GLU A 491 -5.55 26.44 -10.91
C GLU A 491 -5.89 26.41 -9.42
N ARG A 492 -6.11 27.58 -8.80
CA ARG A 492 -6.50 27.68 -7.38
C ARG A 492 -7.84 27.02 -7.11
N ALA A 493 -8.85 27.24 -7.96
CA ALA A 493 -10.15 26.60 -7.82
C ALA A 493 -10.06 25.08 -7.96
N LEU A 494 -9.22 24.59 -8.88
CA LEU A 494 -8.97 23.16 -9.06
C LEU A 494 -8.33 22.55 -7.80
N LYS A 495 -7.36 23.24 -7.18
CA LYS A 495 -6.77 22.80 -5.89
C LYS A 495 -7.82 22.69 -4.78
N VAL A 496 -8.73 23.66 -4.69
CA VAL A 496 -9.83 23.66 -3.69
C VAL A 496 -10.78 22.50 -3.92
N THR A 497 -11.22 22.26 -5.16
CA THR A 497 -12.11 21.12 -5.45
C THR A 497 -11.44 19.79 -5.13
N MET A 498 -10.17 19.60 -5.52
CA MET A 498 -9.45 18.35 -5.26
C MET A 498 -9.30 18.06 -3.76
N ALA A 499 -8.95 19.09 -2.97
CA ALA A 499 -8.84 18.98 -1.52
C ALA A 499 -10.21 18.74 -0.85
N GLY A 500 -11.25 19.44 -1.30
CA GLY A 500 -12.61 19.31 -0.78
C GLY A 500 -13.21 17.92 -1.05
N ILE A 501 -13.04 17.41 -2.27
CA ILE A 501 -13.45 16.04 -2.63
C ILE A 501 -12.69 15.02 -1.80
N ALA A 502 -11.36 15.14 -1.66
CA ALA A 502 -10.57 14.22 -0.83
C ALA A 502 -11.05 14.20 0.63
N ALA A 503 -11.36 15.36 1.21
CA ALA A 503 -11.91 15.48 2.56
C ALA A 503 -13.32 14.85 2.68
N GLY A 504 -14.15 14.99 1.64
CA GLY A 504 -15.48 14.40 1.56
C GLY A 504 -15.44 12.88 1.42
N MET A 505 -14.60 12.35 0.53
CA MET A 505 -14.50 10.91 0.22
C MET A 505 -13.79 10.10 1.31
N ARG A 506 -12.80 10.71 1.99
CA ARG A 506 -11.92 10.04 2.95
C ARG A 506 -11.22 8.83 2.31
N ASN A 507 -11.37 7.64 2.89
CA ASN A 507 -10.70 6.41 2.47
C ASN A 507 -11.43 5.69 1.31
N THR A 508 -10.74 5.29 0.25
CA THR A 508 -11.40 4.74 -0.97
C THR A 508 -10.74 3.53 -1.64
N GLY A 509 -9.60 3.01 -1.17
CA GLY A 509 -8.93 1.87 -1.82
C GLY A 509 -7.89 1.15 -0.99
#